data_AF-A0A528WMU1-F1
#
_entry.id   AF-A0A528WMU1-F1
#
_cell.length_a   1.000
_cell.length_b   1.000
_cell.length_c   1.000
_cell.angle_alpha   90.00
_cell.angle_beta   90.00
_cell.angle_gamma   90.00
#
_symmetry.space_group_name_H-M   'P 1'
#
loop_
_entity.id
_entity.type
_entity.pdbx_description
1 polymer ?
#
loop_
_entity_poly.entity_id
_entity_poly.type
_entity_poly.pdbx_seq_one_letter_code
_entity_poly.pdbx_strand_id
1 'polypeptide(L)'
;DEVVGEAQVFGGAKSGVALKAKGPVDIFLPIANRDKLTAKIVYDGPVAAPVEEGQPVGELRVWIGDTLSQRTPLFAAEKVEVGTLSQRALDAAKELAVGWLRQKHL
;
A
#
# COMPACT_ATOMS: atom_id res chain seq x y z
N ASP A 1 7.82 9.64 -13.37
CA ASP A 1 7.04 8.94 -12.32
C ASP A 1 7.26 9.63 -11.00
N GLU A 2 6.20 10.22 -10.44
CA GLU A 2 6.25 10.95 -9.17
C GLU A 2 5.39 10.22 -8.14
N VAL A 3 5.91 10.10 -6.92
CA VAL A 3 5.17 9.52 -5.79
C VAL A 3 4.22 10.58 -5.25
N VAL A 4 2.92 10.29 -5.25
CA VAL A 4 1.88 11.22 -4.81
C VAL A 4 1.40 10.96 -3.38
N GLY A 5 1.78 9.82 -2.81
CA GLY A 5 1.43 9.42 -1.45
C GLY A 5 1.59 7.92 -1.23
N GLU A 6 0.98 7.40 -0.18
CA GLU A 6 1.10 5.99 0.22
C GLU A 6 -0.28 5.38 0.52
N ALA A 7 -0.42 4.08 0.25
CA ALA A 7 -1.52 3.25 0.74
C ALA A 7 -1.02 2.26 1.78
N GLN A 8 -1.84 1.94 2.76
CA GLN A 8 -1.52 0.90 3.75
C GLN A 8 -1.52 -0.47 3.08
N VAL A 9 -0.63 -1.35 3.53
CA VAL A 9 -0.50 -2.73 3.07
C VAL A 9 -0.71 -3.67 4.25
N PHE A 10 -1.60 -4.65 4.08
CA PHE A 10 -1.85 -5.69 5.07
C PHE A 10 -1.07 -6.97 4.74
N GLY A 11 -0.44 -7.55 5.75
CA GLY A 11 0.31 -8.81 5.61
C GLY A 11 1.57 -8.71 4.76
N GLY A 12 2.01 -7.49 4.42
CA GLY A 12 3.21 -7.24 3.63
C GLY A 12 4.50 -7.23 4.45
N ALA A 13 5.62 -7.40 3.76
CA ALA A 13 6.95 -7.15 4.29
C ALA A 13 7.16 -5.66 4.64
N LYS A 14 6.34 -4.78 4.04
CA LYS A 14 6.15 -3.38 4.41
C LYS A 14 4.70 -3.15 4.81
N SER A 15 4.45 -2.20 5.72
CA SER A 15 3.11 -1.80 6.15
C SER A 15 2.42 -0.82 5.21
N GLY A 16 3.09 -0.39 4.14
CA GLY A 16 2.58 0.54 3.14
C GLY A 16 3.31 0.40 1.81
N VAL A 17 2.71 0.95 0.77
CA VAL A 17 3.25 1.00 -0.60
C VAL A 17 3.11 2.42 -1.13
N ALA A 18 4.19 2.96 -1.70
CA ALA A 18 4.16 4.24 -2.39
C ALA A 18 3.26 4.16 -3.63
N LEU A 19 2.56 5.25 -3.93
CA LEU A 19 1.63 5.35 -5.05
C LEU A 19 2.14 6.35 -6.09
N LYS A 20 2.06 5.96 -7.36
CA LYS A 20 2.39 6.78 -8.53
C LYS A 20 1.23 6.86 -9.51
N ALA A 21 1.15 7.96 -10.26
CA ALA A 21 0.29 8.05 -11.43
C ALA A 21 1.01 7.51 -12.69
N LYS A 22 0.26 7.14 -13.74
CA LYS A 22 0.80 6.65 -15.03
C LYS A 22 1.46 7.74 -15.90
N GLY A 23 1.56 8.97 -15.40
CA GLY A 23 2.08 10.12 -16.13
C GLY A 23 2.20 11.33 -15.20
N PRO A 24 2.62 12.50 -15.74
CA PRO A 24 2.69 13.73 -14.96
C PRO A 24 1.31 14.03 -14.35
N VAL A 25 1.29 14.34 -13.05
CA VAL A 25 0.07 14.75 -12.36
C VAL A 25 -0.03 16.26 -12.44
N ASP A 26 -0.55 16.75 -13.57
CA ASP A 26 -0.83 18.17 -13.75
C ASP A 26 -2.10 18.53 -12.98
N ILE A 27 -1.92 19.01 -11.75
CA ILE A 27 -3.02 19.58 -10.97
C ILE A 27 -3.16 21.04 -11.38
N PHE A 28 -4.22 21.36 -12.10
CA PHE A 28 -4.58 22.74 -12.41
C PHE A 28 -4.98 23.46 -11.12
N LEU A 29 -4.02 24.15 -10.51
CA LEU A 29 -4.23 24.98 -9.32
C LEU A 29 -5.02 26.24 -9.71
N PRO A 30 -6.25 26.43 -9.19
CA PRO A 30 -6.98 27.65 -9.48
C PRO A 30 -6.25 28.85 -8.86
N ILE A 31 -6.07 29.90 -9.66
CA ILE A 31 -5.30 31.10 -9.28
C ILE A 31 -6.07 31.88 -8.19
N ALA A 32 -7.40 31.89 -8.30
CA ALA A 32 -8.31 32.39 -7.27
C ALA A 32 -8.84 31.23 -6.40
N ASN A 33 -9.10 31.47 -5.12
CA ASN A 33 -9.71 30.51 -4.19
C ASN A 33 -8.91 29.20 -3.96
N ARG A 34 -7.58 29.31 -3.82
CA ARG A 34 -6.70 28.18 -3.48
C ARG A 34 -7.08 27.47 -2.18
N ASP A 35 -7.65 28.21 -1.23
CA ASP A 35 -8.15 27.74 0.05
C ASP A 35 -9.27 26.69 -0.08
N LYS A 36 -9.96 26.64 -1.22
CA LYS A 36 -11.03 25.67 -1.48
C LYS A 36 -10.56 24.39 -2.17
N LEU A 37 -9.27 24.26 -2.48
CA LEU A 37 -8.74 23.05 -3.12
C LEU A 37 -8.48 21.96 -2.08
N THR A 38 -9.06 20.78 -2.28
CA THR A 38 -8.79 19.60 -1.45
C THR A 38 -8.40 18.43 -2.34
N ALA A 39 -7.32 17.74 -2.02
CA ALA A 39 -6.91 16.50 -2.69
C ALA A 39 -6.89 15.36 -1.68
N LYS A 40 -7.47 14.20 -2.05
CA LYS A 40 -7.45 12.99 -1.21
C LYS A 40 -7.18 11.77 -2.06
N ILE A 41 -6.36 10.88 -1.54
CA ILE A 41 -6.20 9.54 -2.08
C ILE A 41 -7.34 8.68 -1.53
N VAL A 42 -8.08 8.05 -2.43
CA VAL A 42 -9.20 7.16 -2.09
C VAL A 42 -8.89 5.78 -2.64
N TYR A 43 -8.94 4.78 -1.77
CA TYR A 43 -8.67 3.38 -2.06
C TYR A 43 -9.45 2.49 -1.08
N ASP A 44 -9.65 1.23 -1.45
CA ASP A 44 -10.43 0.28 -0.66
C ASP A 44 -9.54 -0.51 0.30
N GLY A 45 -9.47 -0.04 1.56
CA GLY A 45 -8.86 -0.76 2.68
C GLY A 45 -7.36 -1.04 2.54
N PRO A 46 -6.69 -1.57 3.57
CA PRO A 46 -5.27 -1.87 3.42
C PRO A 46 -5.10 -2.91 2.32
N VAL A 47 -4.24 -2.61 1.35
CA VAL A 47 -4.01 -3.45 0.18
C VAL A 47 -3.38 -4.76 0.65
N ALA A 48 -3.99 -5.90 0.33
CA ALA A 48 -3.45 -7.20 0.73
C ALA A 48 -2.14 -7.47 -0.01
N ALA A 49 -1.10 -7.89 0.71
CA ALA A 49 0.12 -8.39 0.09
C ALA A 49 -0.10 -9.77 -0.57
N PRO A 50 0.66 -10.11 -1.63
CA PRO A 50 1.67 -9.27 -2.27
C PRO A 50 1.05 -8.16 -3.13
N VAL A 51 1.72 -7.00 -3.17
CA VAL A 51 1.39 -5.89 -4.08
C VAL A 51 2.46 -5.83 -5.17
N GLU A 52 2.05 -5.84 -6.44
CA GLU A 52 2.99 -5.74 -7.57
C GLU A 52 3.22 -4.28 -7.99
N GLU A 53 4.42 -3.95 -8.49
CA GLU A 53 4.65 -2.63 -9.08
C GLU A 53 3.70 -2.41 -10.27
N GLY A 54 3.10 -1.21 -10.35
CA GLY A 54 2.14 -0.87 -11.40
C GLY A 54 0.74 -1.45 -11.18
N GLN A 55 0.51 -2.17 -10.07
CA GLN A 55 -0.83 -2.62 -9.69
C GLN A 55 -1.73 -1.41 -9.43
N PRO A 56 -2.96 -1.35 -10.01
CA PRO A 56 -3.93 -0.32 -9.66
C PRO A 56 -4.33 -0.44 -8.18
N VAL A 57 -4.24 0.66 -7.43
CA VAL A 57 -4.55 0.68 -5.99
C VAL A 57 -5.77 1.55 -5.68
N GLY A 58 -5.90 2.69 -6.36
CA GLY A 58 -6.98 3.64 -6.07
C GLY A 58 -6.90 4.86 -6.97
N GLU A 59 -7.38 5.99 -6.47
CA GLU A 59 -7.38 7.24 -7.23
C GLU A 59 -7.10 8.45 -6.34
N LEU A 60 -6.36 9.41 -6.91
CA LEU A 60 -6.29 10.77 -6.40
C LEU A 60 -7.56 11.48 -6.87
N ARG A 61 -8.35 11.95 -5.91
CA ARG A 61 -9.51 12.80 -6.16
C ARG A 61 -9.18 14.23 -5.75
N VAL A 62 -9.50 15.18 -6.62
CA VAL A 62 -9.29 16.61 -6.40
C VAL A 62 -10.63 17.33 -6.45
N TRP A 63 -10.94 18.09 -5.41
CA TRP A 63 -12.15 18.88 -5.26
C TRP A 63 -11.84 20.38 -5.21
N ILE A 64 -12.70 21.18 -5.81
CA ILE A 64 -12.71 22.64 -5.70
C ILE A 64 -14.03 23.03 -5.02
N GLY A 65 -13.96 23.39 -3.75
CA GLY A 65 -15.16 23.43 -2.90
C GLY A 65 -15.78 22.03 -2.81
N ASP A 66 -17.07 21.94 -3.12
CA ASP A 66 -17.82 20.67 -3.06
C ASP A 66 -17.82 19.89 -4.40
N THR A 67 -17.26 20.48 -5.47
CA THR A 67 -17.26 19.89 -6.80
C THR A 67 -16.02 19.03 -7.01
N LEU A 68 -16.20 17.76 -7.37
CA LEU A 68 -15.10 16.89 -7.79
C LEU A 68 -14.62 17.30 -9.18
N SER A 69 -13.41 17.84 -9.25
CA SER A 69 -12.84 18.40 -10.47
C SER A 69 -12.05 17.37 -11.29
N GLN A 70 -11.34 16.45 -10.62
CA GLN A 70 -10.46 15.50 -11.30
C GLN A 70 -10.36 14.18 -10.54
N ARG A 71 -10.24 13.08 -11.29
CA ARG A 71 -9.85 11.76 -10.80
C ARG A 71 -8.62 11.29 -11.57
N THR A 72 -7.59 10.89 -10.85
CA THR A 72 -6.36 10.36 -11.44
C THR A 72 -6.09 8.97 -10.85
N PRO A 73 -6.11 7.90 -11.67
CA PRO A 73 -5.79 6.56 -11.18
C PRO A 73 -4.37 6.48 -10.64
N LEU A 74 -4.22 5.78 -9.52
CA LEU A 74 -2.96 5.56 -8.82
C LEU A 74 -2.60 4.08 -8.81
N PHE A 75 -1.30 3.84 -8.91
CA PHE A 75 -0.70 2.53 -9.03
C PHE A 75 0.43 2.38 -8.00
N ALA A 76 0.70 1.16 -7.58
CA ALA A 76 1.84 0.88 -6.72
C ALA A 76 3.14 1.28 -7.43
N ALA A 77 3.99 2.04 -6.74
CA ALA A 77 5.27 2.49 -7.25
C ALA A 77 6.37 1.44 -7.12
N GLU A 78 6.14 0.42 -6.28
CA GLU A 78 7.07 -0.66 -6.01
C GLU A 78 6.32 -1.94 -5.62
N LYS A 79 7.04 -3.05 -5.65
CA LYS A 79 6.54 -4.34 -5.18
C LYS A 79 6.62 -4.43 -3.64
N VAL A 80 5.57 -4.95 -3.01
CA VAL A 80 5.57 -5.32 -1.59
C VAL A 80 5.24 -6.81 -1.46
N GLU A 81 6.25 -7.60 -1.10
CA GLU A 81 6.10 -9.03 -0.85
C GLU A 81 5.28 -9.31 0.42
N VAL A 82 4.85 -10.56 0.60
CA VAL A 82 4.24 -11.02 1.86
C VAL A 82 5.26 -10.98 3.01
N GLY A 83 4.84 -10.53 4.18
CA GLY A 83 5.66 -10.48 5.39
C GLY A 83 5.98 -11.87 5.96
N THR A 84 7.07 -12.00 6.70
CA THR A 84 7.67 -13.29 7.10
C THR A 84 7.02 -14.00 8.28
N LEU A 85 5.69 -13.92 8.47
CA LEU A 85 4.98 -14.72 9.48
C LEU A 85 5.29 -16.22 9.35
N SER A 86 5.55 -16.66 8.12
CA SER A 86 6.00 -18.00 7.73
C SER A 86 7.33 -18.43 8.37
N GLN A 87 8.31 -17.53 8.56
CA GLN A 87 9.56 -17.87 9.23
C GLN A 87 9.33 -18.20 10.71
N ARG A 88 8.54 -17.39 11.42
CA ARG A 88 8.20 -17.66 12.83
C ARG A 88 7.40 -18.94 13.01
N ALA A 89 6.50 -19.25 12.07
CA ALA A 89 5.77 -20.51 12.05
C ALA A 89 6.69 -21.73 11.77
N LEU A 90 7.64 -21.60 10.84
CA LEU A 90 8.64 -22.63 10.55
C LEU A 90 9.57 -22.88 11.74
N ASP A 91 10.00 -21.83 12.42
CA ASP A 91 10.84 -21.95 13.62
C ASP A 91 10.07 -22.62 14.77
N ALA A 92 8.79 -22.24 14.97
CA ALA A 92 7.93 -22.93 15.94
C ALA A 92 7.70 -24.42 15.57
N ALA A 93 7.49 -24.74 14.29
CA ALA A 93 7.34 -26.13 13.84
C ALA A 93 8.63 -26.96 14.03
N LYS A 94 9.80 -26.35 13.77
CA LYS A 94 11.09 -26.98 14.03
C LYS A 94 11.30 -27.22 15.53
N GLU A 95 11.01 -26.23 16.37
CA GLU A 95 11.12 -26.37 17.83
C GLU A 95 10.17 -27.47 18.37
N LEU A 96 8.94 -27.56 17.85
CA LEU A 96 8.03 -28.66 18.17
C LEU A 96 8.59 -30.03 17.77
N ALA A 97 9.17 -30.15 16.56
CA ALA A 97 9.76 -31.39 16.08
C ALA A 97 11.00 -31.82 16.89
N VAL A 98 11.85 -30.86 17.25
CA VAL A 98 13.06 -31.10 18.08
C VAL A 98 12.67 -31.41 19.53
N GLY A 99 11.66 -30.72 20.08
CA GLY A 99 11.16 -30.96 21.43
C GLY A 99 10.66 -32.39 21.64
N TRP A 100 10.01 -32.97 20.62
CA TRP A 100 9.53 -34.36 20.68
C TRP A 100 10.67 -35.38 20.59
N LEU A 101 11.77 -35.08 19.88
CA LEU A 101 12.96 -35.93 19.80
C LEU A 101 13.71 -36.03 21.14
N ARG A 102 13.66 -34.96 21.94
CA ARG A 102 14.31 -34.91 23.27
C ARG A 102 13.57 -35.72 24.33
N GLN A 103 12.25 -35.95 24.17
CA GLN A 103 11.43 -36.70 25.13
C GLN A 103 11.66 -38.23 25.06
N LYS A 104 12.41 -38.75 24.09
CA LYS A 104 12.64 -40.19 23.91
C LYS A 104 13.92 -40.74 24.60
N HIS A 105 14.60 -39.91 25.40
CA HIS A 105 15.79 -40.30 26.17
C HIS A 105 15.70 -39.90 27.65
N LEU A 106 14.61 -40.30 28.31
CA LEU A 106 14.55 -40.57 29.75
C LEU A 106 13.81 -41.89 29.96
#